data_AF-A0A2V7KDX5-F1
#
_entry.id   AF-A0A2V7KDX5-F1
#
_cell.length_a   1.000
_cell.length_b   1.000
_cell.length_c   1.000
_cell.angle_alpha   90.00
_cell.angle_beta   90.00
_cell.angle_gamma   90.00
#
_symmetry.space_group_name_H-M   'P 1'
#
loop_
_entity.id
_entity.type
_entity.pdbx_description
1 polymer ?
#
loop_
_entity_poly.entity_id
_entity_poly.type
_entity_poly.pdbx_seq_one_letter_code
_entity_poly.pdbx_strand_id
1 'polypeptide(L)'
;MDLADRTVMLLGGSGLVGHAVARRVLAAHPPPSRLVLVALFEAEVRAAARALEPYRGAVTIDVEWGNVFMPAAVARLDMAAILAAPEHRALVLGDLLGDLGDTVLERSLLFRLLLRYKPDAVVDSINTATAFAYQDIFDSSRALLARAQDGAVAIDRATIEQHLLRLPMPQLIRHAQIITEALRRAGTQAYVKIGTSGTGGMGFNIPYTHSEERPSATLLTKSAIAGAHSMLLFLLGRTPDAPVTVEIKPTATIAWREVAHGPVRRKGKPIPLVDCETPVPLKAAFAPGASPWRDLGRPLDGVYIDVGENGLFARDEFETVTAVGQMEFITPEEVADYVMMELQGRPTGKDIVAALDASTAGPTYRAGVLRRNAIGRLRALEESRHARGVAYEMLGPPRLTKLLYEAYLCRQLCPNVRALAGSQAGALAEAAWHLLTTDGALRQQIISVGLPIVAPDGKNVYRGSTVVVPPEPGRDLLSVAPRGWVDLRLEQFGVWIRRAGTMIREAEARHAGPQSSGSDVEWNAIEADDPIEPSRFATWVFTVEDKGTRIKR
;
A
#
# COMPACT_ATOMS: atom_id res chain seq x y z
N MET A 1 -22.93 -4.83 -4.15
CA MET A 1 -23.07 -5.96 -3.22
C MET A 1 -24.34 -5.78 -2.40
N ASP A 2 -24.97 -6.90 -2.03
CA ASP A 2 -26.04 -6.91 -1.05
C ASP A 2 -25.44 -6.82 0.37
N LEU A 3 -25.99 -5.94 1.21
CA LEU A 3 -25.53 -5.73 2.58
C LEU A 3 -26.26 -6.63 3.59
N ALA A 4 -27.29 -7.38 3.16
CA ALA A 4 -27.99 -8.36 3.98
C ALA A 4 -27.02 -9.30 4.71
N ASP A 5 -27.17 -9.43 6.02
CA ASP A 5 -26.39 -10.34 6.87
C ASP A 5 -24.86 -10.12 6.87
N ARG A 6 -24.39 -9.02 6.29
CA ARG A 6 -22.95 -8.69 6.16
C ARG A 6 -22.38 -8.01 7.39
N THR A 7 -21.06 -8.09 7.53
CA THR A 7 -20.28 -7.24 8.45
C THR A 7 -19.64 -6.08 7.68
N VAL A 8 -19.95 -4.85 8.09
CA VAL A 8 -19.36 -3.61 7.55
C VAL A 8 -18.43 -2.99 8.58
N MET A 9 -17.21 -2.64 8.19
CA MET A 9 -16.26 -1.91 9.04
C MET A 9 -16.04 -0.49 8.53
N LEU A 10 -16.12 0.51 9.42
CA LEU A 10 -15.86 1.91 9.12
C LEU A 10 -14.60 2.39 9.83
N LEU A 11 -13.52 2.57 9.07
CA LEU A 11 -12.30 3.20 9.57
C LEU A 11 -12.52 4.72 9.60
N GLY A 12 -12.44 5.34 10.77
CA GLY A 12 -12.80 6.76 10.95
C GLY A 12 -14.29 6.99 11.19
N GLY A 13 -15.01 6.00 11.74
CA GLY A 13 -16.48 6.03 11.93
C GLY A 13 -17.01 7.10 12.89
N SER A 14 -16.14 7.74 13.69
CA SER A 14 -16.51 8.92 14.51
C SER A 14 -16.39 10.26 13.78
N GLY A 15 -15.72 10.29 12.62
CA GLY A 15 -15.55 11.49 11.82
C GLY A 15 -16.82 11.89 11.08
N LEU A 16 -16.87 13.12 10.59
CA LEU A 16 -18.04 13.71 9.92
C LEU A 16 -18.62 12.81 8.82
N VAL A 17 -17.79 12.40 7.85
CA VAL A 17 -18.22 11.52 6.76
C VAL A 17 -18.47 10.08 7.24
N GLY A 18 -17.59 9.54 8.08
CA GLY A 18 -17.73 8.17 8.60
C GLY A 18 -19.05 7.96 9.35
N HIS A 19 -19.49 8.96 10.11
CA HIS A 19 -20.76 8.93 10.81
C HIS A 19 -21.97 9.01 9.86
N ALA A 20 -21.91 9.83 8.82
CA ALA A 20 -22.94 9.89 7.79
C ALA A 20 -23.06 8.56 7.02
N VAL A 21 -21.92 7.94 6.66
CA VAL A 21 -21.87 6.60 6.07
C VAL A 21 -22.49 5.58 7.01
N ALA A 22 -22.17 5.61 8.30
CA ALA A 22 -22.75 4.70 9.30
C ALA A 22 -24.29 4.78 9.31
N ARG A 23 -24.86 5.98 9.26
CA ARG A 23 -26.31 6.18 9.17
C ARG A 23 -26.89 5.56 7.90
N ARG A 24 -26.25 5.74 6.73
CA ARG A 24 -26.73 5.16 5.47
C ARG A 24 -26.60 3.64 5.43
N VAL A 25 -25.54 3.09 6.03
CA VAL A 25 -25.36 1.64 6.19
C VAL A 25 -26.45 1.04 7.06
N LEU A 26 -26.78 1.67 8.20
CA LEU A 26 -27.87 1.23 9.08
C LEU A 26 -29.26 1.36 8.42
N ALA A 27 -29.44 2.36 7.55
CA ALA A 27 -30.66 2.56 6.78
C ALA A 27 -30.75 1.69 5.51
N ALA A 28 -29.76 0.83 5.23
CA ALA A 28 -29.82 -0.09 4.10
C ALA A 28 -30.95 -1.12 4.29
N HIS A 29 -31.53 -1.58 3.18
CA HIS A 29 -32.63 -2.53 3.19
C HIS A 29 -32.31 -3.73 2.26
N PRO A 30 -32.16 -4.95 2.82
CA PRO A 30 -32.05 -5.24 4.26
C PRO A 30 -30.75 -4.66 4.89
N PRO A 31 -30.74 -4.42 6.22
CA PRO A 31 -29.57 -3.89 6.90
C PRO A 31 -28.48 -4.98 7.09
N PRO A 32 -27.22 -4.58 7.37
CA PRO A 32 -26.17 -5.52 7.74
C PRO A 32 -26.41 -6.17 9.10
N SER A 33 -25.79 -7.33 9.34
CA SER A 33 -25.84 -7.98 10.66
C SER A 33 -24.98 -7.25 11.69
N ARG A 34 -23.86 -6.67 11.25
CA ARG A 34 -22.88 -6.00 12.10
C ARG A 34 -22.25 -4.77 11.45
N LEU A 35 -22.08 -3.73 12.26
CA LEU A 35 -21.34 -2.51 11.96
C LEU A 35 -20.20 -2.34 12.96
N VAL A 36 -18.96 -2.27 12.49
CA VAL A 36 -17.77 -2.04 13.35
C VAL A 36 -17.27 -0.61 13.13
N LEU A 37 -17.30 0.21 14.17
CA LEU A 37 -16.79 1.58 14.14
C LEU A 37 -15.36 1.62 14.69
N VAL A 38 -14.44 2.19 13.93
CA VAL A 38 -13.04 2.38 14.36
C VAL A 38 -12.72 3.87 14.40
N ALA A 39 -12.13 4.36 15.49
CA ALA A 39 -11.64 5.73 15.60
C ALA A 39 -10.26 5.81 16.26
N LEU A 40 -9.68 7.01 16.34
CA LEU A 40 -8.41 7.21 17.04
C LEU A 40 -8.59 7.11 18.56
N PHE A 41 -9.65 7.73 19.10
CA PHE A 41 -9.90 7.84 20.54
C PHE A 41 -11.15 7.07 20.99
N GLU A 42 -11.05 6.43 22.14
CA GLU A 42 -12.15 5.64 22.72
C GLU A 42 -13.40 6.48 22.99
N ALA A 43 -13.22 7.67 23.57
CA ALA A 43 -14.35 8.56 23.90
C ALA A 43 -15.15 8.95 22.65
N GLU A 44 -14.46 9.20 21.54
CA GLU A 44 -15.08 9.61 20.27
C GLU A 44 -15.86 8.47 19.63
N VAL A 45 -15.29 7.27 19.53
CA VAL A 45 -16.00 6.13 18.92
C VAL A 45 -17.21 5.70 19.77
N ARG A 46 -17.10 5.74 21.10
CA ARG A 46 -18.22 5.44 21.99
C ARG A 46 -19.32 6.50 21.88
N ALA A 47 -18.97 7.78 21.74
CA ALA A 47 -19.94 8.84 21.50
C ALA A 47 -20.64 8.67 20.14
N ALA A 48 -19.89 8.34 19.09
CA ALA A 48 -20.45 8.06 17.76
C ALA A 48 -21.41 6.86 17.78
N ALA A 49 -21.05 5.77 18.45
CA ALA A 49 -21.93 4.60 18.60
C ALA A 49 -23.23 4.95 19.34
N ARG A 50 -23.17 5.73 20.43
CA ARG A 50 -24.38 6.20 21.13
C ARG A 50 -25.28 7.06 20.25
N ALA A 51 -24.71 7.93 19.42
CA ALA A 51 -25.47 8.77 18.49
C ALA A 51 -26.15 7.96 17.37
N LEU A 52 -25.65 6.75 17.08
CA LEU A 52 -26.24 5.83 16.09
C LEU A 52 -27.32 4.92 16.67
N GLU A 53 -27.47 4.86 18.00
CA GLU A 53 -28.46 4.00 18.68
C GLU A 53 -29.89 4.14 18.13
N PRO A 54 -30.41 5.36 17.85
CA PRO A 54 -31.75 5.51 17.27
C PRO A 54 -31.93 4.87 15.89
N TYR A 55 -30.83 4.63 15.17
CA TYR A 55 -30.82 4.05 13.82
C TYR A 55 -30.42 2.56 13.81
N ARG A 56 -30.03 2.00 14.96
CA ARG A 56 -29.42 0.66 15.06
C ARG A 56 -30.32 -0.44 14.50
N GLY A 57 -31.62 -0.40 14.79
CA GLY A 57 -32.52 -1.52 14.51
C GLY A 57 -31.98 -2.83 15.12
N ALA A 58 -31.89 -3.89 14.31
CA ALA A 58 -31.35 -5.19 14.73
C ALA A 58 -29.82 -5.32 14.56
N VAL A 59 -29.14 -4.27 14.07
CA VAL A 59 -27.70 -4.32 13.74
C VAL A 59 -26.85 -4.33 15.03
N THR A 60 -25.84 -5.19 15.07
CA THR A 60 -24.83 -5.13 16.15
C THR A 60 -23.81 -4.04 15.84
N ILE A 61 -23.67 -3.03 16.72
CA ILE A 61 -22.64 -1.99 16.61
C ILE A 61 -21.48 -2.31 17.57
N ASP A 62 -20.33 -2.65 17.02
CA ASP A 62 -19.07 -2.84 17.74
C ASP A 62 -18.18 -1.59 17.62
N VAL A 63 -17.32 -1.35 18.62
CA VAL A 63 -16.42 -0.20 18.65
C VAL A 63 -14.98 -0.60 18.90
N GLU A 64 -14.05 0.01 18.17
CA GLU A 64 -12.60 -0.19 18.29
C GLU A 64 -11.88 1.15 18.23
N TRP A 65 -10.68 1.22 18.83
CA TRP A 65 -9.91 2.45 18.81
C TRP A 65 -8.39 2.25 18.83
N GLY A 66 -7.70 3.25 18.29
CA GLY A 66 -6.25 3.34 18.22
C GLY A 66 -5.79 3.78 16.83
N ASN A 67 -4.53 4.18 16.73
CA ASN A 67 -3.89 4.52 15.47
C ASN A 67 -3.68 3.26 14.62
N VAL A 68 -4.52 3.09 13.60
CA VAL A 68 -4.49 1.93 12.69
C VAL A 68 -3.22 1.85 11.84
N PHE A 69 -2.43 2.92 11.78
CA PHE A 69 -1.13 2.95 11.11
C PHE A 69 0.00 2.38 11.98
N MET A 70 -0.28 2.00 13.24
CA MET A 70 0.72 1.59 14.22
C MET A 70 0.60 0.12 14.63
N PRO A 71 1.69 -0.48 15.16
CA PRO A 71 1.62 -1.75 15.87
C PRO A 71 0.67 -1.65 17.07
N ALA A 72 -0.11 -2.70 17.33
CA ALA A 72 -1.15 -2.71 18.36
C ALA A 72 -0.63 -2.35 19.77
N ALA A 73 0.63 -2.69 20.08
CA ALA A 73 1.25 -2.40 21.37
C ALA A 73 1.43 -0.89 21.64
N VAL A 74 1.58 -0.08 20.60
CA VAL A 74 1.81 1.38 20.70
C VAL A 74 0.68 2.19 20.06
N ALA A 75 -0.33 1.55 19.48
CA ALA A 75 -1.40 2.22 18.75
C ALA A 75 -2.29 3.14 19.60
N ARG A 76 -2.25 3.02 20.93
CA ARG A 76 -3.00 3.88 21.87
C ARG A 76 -2.14 4.92 22.56
N LEU A 77 -0.85 4.99 22.23
CA LEU A 77 0.07 6.00 22.73
C LEU A 77 0.01 7.25 21.83
N ASP A 78 0.29 8.41 22.42
CA ASP A 78 0.54 9.60 21.63
C ASP A 78 1.91 9.54 20.94
N MET A 79 2.07 10.36 19.90
CA MET A 79 3.31 10.37 19.13
C MET A 79 4.52 10.85 19.96
N ALA A 80 4.32 11.71 20.96
CA ALA A 80 5.40 12.21 21.79
C ALA A 80 6.01 11.09 22.65
N ALA A 81 5.16 10.23 23.23
CA ALA A 81 5.57 9.05 23.98
C ALA A 81 6.31 8.04 23.09
N ILE A 82 5.82 7.79 21.87
CA ILE A 82 6.51 6.92 20.90
C ILE A 82 7.90 7.48 20.55
N LEU A 83 8.00 8.79 20.30
CA LEU A 83 9.27 9.43 19.94
C LEU A 83 10.25 9.53 21.11
N ALA A 84 9.77 9.55 22.36
CA ALA A 84 10.62 9.60 23.55
C ALA A 84 11.28 8.24 23.86
N ALA A 85 10.56 7.13 23.71
CA ALA A 85 11.02 5.80 24.11
C ALA A 85 11.83 5.07 23.01
N PRO A 86 13.10 4.69 23.25
CA PRO A 86 13.93 3.97 22.28
C PRO A 86 13.32 2.67 21.75
N GLU A 87 12.71 1.89 22.63
CA GLU A 87 12.07 0.61 22.31
C GLU A 87 10.86 0.78 21.39
N HIS A 88 10.09 1.87 21.56
CA HIS A 88 8.95 2.18 20.69
C HIS A 88 9.42 2.65 19.31
N ARG A 89 10.43 3.53 19.25
CA ARG A 89 11.03 3.93 17.96
C ARG A 89 11.58 2.74 17.20
N ALA A 90 12.32 1.85 17.87
CA ALA A 90 12.89 0.66 17.26
C ALA A 90 11.81 -0.29 16.70
N LEU A 91 10.72 -0.50 17.44
CA LEU A 91 9.58 -1.30 16.99
C LEU A 91 8.94 -0.71 15.73
N VAL A 92 8.57 0.58 15.77
CA VAL A 92 7.87 1.23 14.66
C VAL A 92 8.77 1.34 13.44
N LEU A 93 10.05 1.70 13.60
CA LEU A 93 11.00 1.77 12.49
C LEU A 93 11.28 0.40 11.87
N GLY A 94 11.39 -0.65 12.70
CA GLY A 94 11.57 -2.02 12.22
C GLY A 94 10.40 -2.46 11.35
N ASP A 95 9.17 -2.19 11.79
CA ASP A 95 7.95 -2.51 11.03
C ASP A 95 7.79 -1.61 9.78
N LEU A 96 8.24 -0.36 9.85
CA LEU A 96 8.14 0.61 8.76
C LEU A 96 9.13 0.32 7.62
N LEU A 97 10.40 0.16 7.95
CA LEU A 97 11.52 0.13 7.00
C LEU A 97 12.04 -1.29 6.69
N GLY A 98 11.73 -2.30 7.50
CA GLY A 98 12.14 -3.68 7.28
C GLY A 98 11.34 -4.40 6.19
N ASP A 99 11.65 -5.67 5.94
CA ASP A 99 10.84 -6.47 5.01
C ASP A 99 9.41 -6.69 5.55
N LEU A 100 8.43 -6.76 4.65
CA LEU A 100 7.09 -7.20 5.03
C LEU A 100 7.12 -8.71 5.29
N GLY A 101 6.74 -9.12 6.50
CA GLY A 101 6.56 -10.52 6.86
C GLY A 101 5.38 -10.72 7.79
N ASP A 102 5.01 -11.97 8.06
CA ASP A 102 3.85 -12.31 8.89
C ASP A 102 3.95 -11.71 10.30
N THR A 103 5.16 -11.65 10.88
CA THR A 103 5.36 -11.00 12.19
C THR A 103 4.99 -9.51 12.16
N VAL A 104 5.30 -8.78 11.08
CA VAL A 104 4.94 -7.37 10.93
C VAL A 104 3.42 -7.23 10.79
N LEU A 105 2.79 -8.10 9.97
CA LEU A 105 1.34 -8.14 9.80
C LEU A 105 0.62 -8.42 11.12
N GLU A 106 1.02 -9.46 11.84
CA GLU A 106 0.42 -9.86 13.11
C GLU A 106 0.62 -8.84 14.24
N ARG A 107 1.60 -7.94 14.14
CA ARG A 107 1.76 -6.82 15.07
C ARG A 107 0.87 -5.61 14.73
N SER A 108 0.51 -5.42 13.48
CA SER A 108 -0.30 -4.28 13.03
C SER A 108 -1.70 -4.27 13.67
N LEU A 109 -2.14 -3.13 14.19
CA LEU A 109 -3.51 -2.97 14.69
C LEU A 109 -4.54 -3.22 13.58
N LEU A 110 -4.35 -2.60 12.41
CA LEU A 110 -5.27 -2.72 11.28
C LEU A 110 -5.47 -4.17 10.85
N PHE A 111 -4.37 -4.92 10.72
CA PHE A 111 -4.43 -6.33 10.36
C PHE A 111 -5.22 -7.14 11.38
N ARG A 112 -4.94 -6.95 12.68
CA ARG A 112 -5.66 -7.63 13.77
C ARG A 112 -7.17 -7.35 13.72
N LEU A 113 -7.56 -6.09 13.49
CA LEU A 113 -8.98 -5.72 13.42
C LEU A 113 -9.67 -6.40 12.23
N LEU A 114 -9.07 -6.35 11.03
CA LEU A 114 -9.65 -6.96 9.84
C LEU A 114 -9.78 -8.49 9.98
N LEU A 115 -8.79 -9.16 10.56
CA LEU A 115 -8.84 -10.61 10.79
C LEU A 115 -9.78 -11.02 11.93
N ARG A 116 -9.97 -10.16 12.94
CA ARG A 116 -10.93 -10.37 14.04
C ARG A 116 -12.37 -10.33 13.54
N TYR A 117 -12.71 -9.31 12.76
CA TYR A 117 -14.10 -9.06 12.36
C TYR A 117 -14.48 -9.66 11.00
N LYS A 118 -13.48 -9.95 10.14
CA LYS A 118 -13.67 -10.44 8.76
C LYS A 118 -14.76 -9.68 8.00
N PRO A 119 -14.65 -8.33 7.90
CA PRO A 119 -15.70 -7.54 7.28
C PRO A 119 -15.83 -7.87 5.79
N ASP A 120 -17.08 -8.02 5.33
CA ASP A 120 -17.40 -8.16 3.91
C ASP A 120 -17.14 -6.86 3.15
N ALA A 121 -17.35 -5.71 3.81
CA ALA A 121 -17.09 -4.38 3.27
C ALA A 121 -16.35 -3.50 4.28
N VAL A 122 -15.37 -2.75 3.79
CA VAL A 122 -14.64 -1.75 4.57
C VAL A 122 -14.81 -0.40 3.90
N VAL A 123 -15.27 0.60 4.66
CA VAL A 123 -15.23 2.01 4.23
C VAL A 123 -14.18 2.72 5.07
N ASP A 124 -13.16 3.26 4.42
CA ASP A 124 -12.10 4.03 5.04
C ASP A 124 -12.35 5.53 4.83
N SER A 125 -12.83 6.19 5.90
CA SER A 125 -13.01 7.64 5.97
C SER A 125 -11.89 8.36 6.71
N ILE A 126 -10.76 7.70 6.98
CA ILE A 126 -9.59 8.35 7.58
C ILE A 126 -8.91 9.20 6.51
N ASN A 127 -8.61 10.47 6.79
CA ASN A 127 -7.79 11.27 5.89
C ASN A 127 -6.30 10.87 5.98
N THR A 128 -5.94 9.76 5.34
CA THR A 128 -4.58 9.19 5.34
C THR A 128 -3.54 10.22 4.86
N ALA A 129 -3.90 11.06 3.89
CA ALA A 129 -3.00 12.10 3.39
C ALA A 129 -2.71 13.15 4.47
N THR A 130 -3.71 13.61 5.23
CA THR A 130 -3.46 14.49 6.38
C THR A 130 -2.62 13.80 7.44
N ALA A 131 -2.94 12.56 7.80
CA ALA A 131 -2.25 11.82 8.86
C ALA A 131 -0.73 11.69 8.62
N PHE A 132 -0.31 11.64 7.35
CA PHE A 132 1.11 11.55 6.99
C PHE A 132 1.75 12.89 6.59
N ALA A 133 0.98 13.84 6.04
CA ALA A 133 1.54 15.14 5.62
C ALA A 133 1.91 16.06 6.80
N TYR A 134 1.14 16.02 7.88
CA TYR A 134 1.29 16.93 9.02
C TYR A 134 2.25 16.38 10.10
N GLN A 135 3.33 15.74 9.68
CA GLN A 135 4.38 15.21 10.56
C GLN A 135 5.65 16.07 10.60
N ASP A 136 5.57 17.33 10.14
CA ASP A 136 6.62 18.35 10.21
C ASP A 136 7.97 17.90 9.61
N ILE A 137 7.91 17.19 8.46
CA ILE A 137 9.11 16.69 7.78
C ILE A 137 10.11 17.80 7.43
N PHE A 138 9.64 18.95 6.95
CA PHE A 138 10.52 20.05 6.53
C PHE A 138 11.28 20.68 7.70
N ASP A 139 10.60 20.90 8.83
CA ASP A 139 11.25 21.39 10.04
C ASP A 139 12.23 20.35 10.60
N SER A 140 11.84 19.08 10.62
CA SER A 140 12.70 17.99 11.05
C SER A 140 13.96 17.88 10.18
N SER A 141 13.84 18.02 8.86
CA SER A 141 14.97 18.01 7.93
C SER A 141 15.91 19.20 8.15
N ARG A 142 15.36 20.42 8.29
CA ARG A 142 16.17 21.62 8.56
C ARG A 142 16.92 21.53 9.88
N ALA A 143 16.23 21.07 10.94
CA ALA A 143 16.85 20.87 12.25
C ALA A 143 17.97 19.82 12.20
N LEU A 144 17.78 18.73 11.46
CA LEU A 144 18.80 17.71 11.28
C LEU A 144 20.02 18.25 10.51
N LEU A 145 19.81 19.02 9.44
CA LEU A 145 20.89 19.66 8.67
C LEU A 145 21.66 20.68 9.49
N ALA A 146 20.98 21.52 10.26
CA ALA A 146 21.63 22.50 11.14
C ALA A 146 22.55 21.80 12.15
N ARG A 147 22.08 20.72 12.79
CA ARG A 147 22.91 19.91 13.71
C ARG A 147 24.09 19.25 13.01
N ALA A 148 23.94 18.86 11.74
CA ALA A 148 25.05 18.29 10.96
C ALA A 148 26.13 19.32 10.61
N GLN A 149 25.74 20.57 10.39
CA GLN A 149 26.65 21.66 10.04
C GLN A 149 27.49 22.15 11.23
N ASP A 150 26.93 22.13 12.44
CA ASP A 150 27.61 22.67 13.62
C ASP A 150 28.89 21.90 14.02
N GLY A 151 29.11 20.67 13.50
CA GLY A 151 30.37 19.90 13.57
C GLY A 151 30.88 19.50 14.97
N ALA A 152 30.50 20.24 16.00
CA ALA A 152 30.86 20.08 17.40
C ALA A 152 29.85 19.20 18.18
N VAL A 153 28.66 18.97 17.62
CA VAL A 153 27.62 18.14 18.22
C VAL A 153 27.42 16.87 17.39
N ALA A 154 27.82 15.73 17.95
CA ALA A 154 27.50 14.44 17.34
C ALA A 154 25.97 14.28 17.24
N ILE A 155 25.48 13.90 16.06
CA ILE A 155 24.07 13.57 15.88
C ILE A 155 23.82 12.23 16.55
N ASP A 156 23.03 12.24 17.62
CA ASP A 156 22.63 11.02 18.29
C ASP A 156 21.67 10.19 17.41
N ARG A 157 21.69 8.87 17.64
CA ARG A 157 20.83 7.91 16.93
C ARG A 157 19.34 8.25 17.09
N ALA A 158 18.92 8.76 18.24
CA ALA A 158 17.52 9.08 18.52
C ALA A 158 17.00 10.19 17.59
N THR A 159 17.81 11.20 17.30
CA THR A 159 17.48 12.30 16.39
C THR A 159 17.27 11.79 14.97
N ILE A 160 18.11 10.85 14.52
CA ILE A 160 17.95 10.19 13.21
C ILE A 160 16.66 9.36 13.18
N GLU A 161 16.45 8.50 14.18
CA GLU A 161 15.25 7.66 14.30
C GLU A 161 13.96 8.49 14.29
N GLN A 162 13.94 9.59 15.05
CA GLN A 162 12.82 10.52 15.10
C GLN A 162 12.55 11.18 13.74
N HIS A 163 13.60 11.52 12.97
CA HIS A 163 13.42 12.05 11.61
C HIS A 163 12.84 10.98 10.66
N LEU A 164 13.39 9.76 10.69
CA LEU A 164 12.94 8.65 9.84
C LEU A 164 11.46 8.30 10.05
N LEU A 165 10.96 8.42 11.29
CA LEU A 165 9.54 8.20 11.61
C LEU A 165 8.60 9.25 11.00
N ARG A 166 9.11 10.39 10.55
CA ARG A 166 8.32 11.48 9.93
C ARG A 166 8.26 11.38 8.41
N LEU A 167 8.91 10.38 7.80
CA LEU A 167 8.91 10.20 6.36
C LEU A 167 7.52 9.72 5.89
N PRO A 168 6.79 10.49 5.05
CA PRO A 168 5.42 10.15 4.70
C PRO A 168 5.33 8.97 3.73
N MET A 169 6.24 8.87 2.77
CA MET A 169 6.19 7.83 1.73
C MET A 169 6.39 6.41 2.28
N PRO A 170 7.37 6.13 3.16
CA PRO A 170 7.47 4.82 3.81
C PRO A 170 6.19 4.45 4.57
N GLN A 171 5.56 5.40 5.26
CA GLN A 171 4.31 5.15 6.00
C GLN A 171 3.16 4.78 5.07
N LEU A 172 3.00 5.52 3.97
CA LEU A 172 1.99 5.23 2.97
C LEU A 172 2.19 3.86 2.32
N ILE A 173 3.42 3.55 1.89
CA ILE A 173 3.75 2.27 1.24
C ILE A 173 3.49 1.10 2.21
N ARG A 174 3.96 1.22 3.46
CA ARG A 174 3.73 0.19 4.48
C ARG A 174 2.25 -0.01 4.75
N HIS A 175 1.48 1.07 4.88
CA HIS A 175 0.04 1.00 5.08
C HIS A 175 -0.66 0.29 3.91
N ALA A 176 -0.31 0.63 2.67
CA ALA A 176 -0.86 -0.02 1.47
C ALA A 176 -0.52 -1.52 1.40
N GLN A 177 0.70 -1.91 1.78
CA GLN A 177 1.09 -3.32 1.87
C GLN A 177 0.26 -4.08 2.92
N ILE A 178 0.14 -3.52 4.14
CA ILE A 178 -0.59 -4.14 5.24
C ILE A 178 -2.08 -4.26 4.90
N ILE A 179 -2.71 -3.20 4.39
CA ILE A 179 -4.15 -3.21 4.10
C ILE A 179 -4.47 -4.18 2.96
N THR A 180 -3.61 -4.28 1.95
CA THR A 180 -3.76 -5.27 0.86
C THR A 180 -3.80 -6.70 1.41
N GLU A 181 -2.79 -7.06 2.21
CA GLU A 181 -2.73 -8.41 2.80
C GLU A 181 -3.86 -8.66 3.80
N ALA A 182 -4.20 -7.66 4.61
CA ALA A 182 -5.26 -7.78 5.60
C ALA A 182 -6.64 -8.00 4.95
N LEU A 183 -6.98 -7.22 3.92
CA LEU A 183 -8.24 -7.34 3.19
C LEU A 183 -8.35 -8.70 2.49
N ARG A 184 -7.27 -9.15 1.81
CA ARG A 184 -7.22 -10.45 1.15
C ARG A 184 -7.41 -11.60 2.13
N ARG A 185 -6.68 -11.60 3.25
CA ARG A 185 -6.75 -12.67 4.26
C ARG A 185 -8.06 -12.64 5.06
N ALA A 186 -8.70 -11.48 5.20
CA ALA A 186 -10.02 -11.35 5.79
C ALA A 186 -11.14 -11.84 4.87
N GLY A 187 -10.88 -11.97 3.56
CA GLY A 187 -11.91 -12.30 2.56
C GLY A 187 -12.86 -11.12 2.29
N THR A 188 -12.40 -9.89 2.51
CA THR A 188 -13.20 -8.69 2.24
C THR A 188 -13.55 -8.59 0.77
N GLN A 189 -14.79 -8.24 0.46
CA GLN A 189 -15.31 -8.19 -0.90
C GLN A 189 -15.23 -6.78 -1.51
N ALA A 190 -15.41 -5.74 -0.69
CA ALA A 190 -15.37 -4.34 -1.12
C ALA A 190 -14.57 -3.46 -0.15
N TYR A 191 -13.73 -2.60 -0.70
CA TYR A 191 -12.99 -1.57 0.01
C TYR A 191 -13.25 -0.21 -0.64
N VAL A 192 -13.84 0.72 0.12
CA VAL A 192 -14.13 2.08 -0.35
C VAL A 192 -13.30 3.08 0.43
N LYS A 193 -12.43 3.80 -0.26
CA LYS A 193 -11.68 4.92 0.32
C LYS A 193 -12.40 6.23 0.09
N ILE A 194 -12.61 7.01 1.14
CA ILE A 194 -12.90 8.44 1.02
C ILE A 194 -11.57 9.18 1.07
N GLY A 195 -11.11 9.64 -0.09
CA GLY A 195 -9.85 10.33 -0.28
C GLY A 195 -9.97 11.85 -0.12
N THR A 196 -8.91 12.54 -0.53
CA THR A 196 -8.87 14.02 -0.63
C THR A 196 -8.04 14.43 -1.84
N SER A 197 -8.17 15.67 -2.31
CA SER A 197 -7.22 16.30 -3.25
C SER A 197 -6.12 17.10 -2.54
N GLY A 198 -6.24 17.30 -1.21
CA GLY A 198 -5.39 18.17 -0.41
C GLY A 198 -5.83 19.64 -0.42
N THR A 199 -6.42 20.14 -1.50
CA THR A 199 -6.75 21.56 -1.72
C THR A 199 -8.25 21.87 -1.76
N GLY A 200 -9.13 20.91 -1.45
CA GLY A 200 -10.59 21.13 -1.47
C GLY A 200 -11.11 21.55 -2.85
N GLY A 201 -10.56 20.96 -3.92
CA GLY A 201 -10.93 21.28 -5.31
C GLY A 201 -10.24 22.50 -5.94
N MET A 202 -9.55 23.30 -5.13
CA MET A 202 -8.77 24.44 -5.64
C MET A 202 -7.47 23.98 -6.31
N GLY A 203 -6.93 24.82 -7.19
CA GLY A 203 -5.63 24.60 -7.82
C GLY A 203 -4.46 25.06 -6.95
N PHE A 204 -3.30 25.27 -7.60
CA PHE A 204 -2.11 25.88 -6.97
C PHE A 204 -2.35 27.32 -6.48
N ASN A 205 -3.46 27.94 -6.87
CA ASN A 205 -3.88 29.29 -6.49
C ASN A 205 -4.71 29.34 -5.19
N ILE A 206 -4.80 28.24 -4.44
CA ILE A 206 -5.57 28.16 -3.19
C ILE A 206 -5.19 29.29 -2.20
N PRO A 207 -6.15 30.12 -1.76
CA PRO A 207 -5.86 31.23 -0.84
C PRO A 207 -5.83 30.80 0.64
N TYR A 208 -6.33 29.60 0.97
CA TYR A 208 -6.50 29.11 2.33
C TYR A 208 -5.27 28.34 2.82
N THR A 209 -4.18 29.05 3.11
CA THR A 209 -2.94 28.47 3.67
C THR A 209 -2.49 29.18 4.94
N HIS A 210 -1.87 28.44 5.86
CA HIS A 210 -1.32 28.99 7.12
C HIS A 210 0.12 29.54 6.98
N SER A 211 0.68 29.60 5.77
CA SER A 211 2.06 30.03 5.52
C SER A 211 2.13 31.17 4.51
N GLU A 212 3.26 31.90 4.51
CA GLU A 212 3.58 32.91 3.49
C GLU A 212 3.67 32.31 2.08
N GLU A 213 4.15 31.07 1.95
CA GLU A 213 4.15 30.33 0.70
C GLU A 213 2.73 29.88 0.33
N ARG A 214 2.31 30.15 -0.91
CA ARG A 214 0.95 29.86 -1.43
C ARG A 214 1.06 29.01 -2.70
N PRO A 215 0.84 27.68 -2.64
CA PRO A 215 0.50 26.88 -1.47
C PRO A 215 1.71 26.44 -0.64
N SER A 216 1.52 26.24 0.66
CA SER A 216 2.58 25.73 1.56
C SER A 216 3.13 24.37 1.12
N ALA A 217 4.42 24.12 1.34
CA ALA A 217 5.02 22.80 1.13
C ALA A 217 4.29 21.66 1.89
N THR A 218 3.76 21.92 3.09
CA THR A 218 2.97 20.94 3.86
C THR A 218 1.66 20.58 3.16
N LEU A 219 0.95 21.58 2.62
CA LEU A 219 -0.28 21.36 1.86
C LEU A 219 -0.01 20.59 0.57
N LEU A 220 1.05 20.94 -0.16
CA LEU A 220 1.47 20.21 -1.35
C LEU A 220 1.89 18.78 -1.03
N THR A 221 2.47 18.54 0.13
CA THR A 221 2.77 17.19 0.63
C THR A 221 1.49 16.38 0.82
N LYS A 222 0.42 16.97 1.36
CA LYS A 222 -0.90 16.31 1.44
C LYS A 222 -1.44 15.94 0.05
N SER A 223 -1.38 16.85 -0.92
CA SER A 223 -1.79 16.56 -2.30
C SER A 223 -0.94 15.46 -2.95
N ALA A 224 0.38 15.48 -2.78
CA ALA A 224 1.28 14.47 -3.32
C ALA A 224 0.99 13.08 -2.74
N ILE A 225 0.82 12.98 -1.41
CA ILE A 225 0.46 11.73 -0.73
C ILE A 225 -0.93 11.25 -1.19
N ALA A 226 -1.89 12.16 -1.36
CA ALA A 226 -3.22 11.81 -1.84
C ALA A 226 -3.20 11.23 -3.27
N GLY A 227 -2.37 11.79 -4.16
CA GLY A 227 -2.14 11.25 -5.51
C GLY A 227 -1.45 9.88 -5.47
N ALA A 228 -0.39 9.75 -4.67
CA ALA A 228 0.30 8.47 -4.47
C ALA A 228 -0.64 7.39 -3.91
N HIS A 229 -1.51 7.75 -2.96
CA HIS A 229 -2.49 6.81 -2.40
C HIS A 229 -3.48 6.33 -3.47
N SER A 230 -3.98 7.22 -4.33
CA SER A 230 -4.87 6.87 -5.46
C SER A 230 -4.20 5.81 -6.37
N MET A 231 -2.92 6.00 -6.67
CA MET A 231 -2.15 5.03 -7.48
C MET A 231 -1.92 3.69 -6.77
N LEU A 232 -1.74 3.69 -5.44
CA LEU A 232 -1.64 2.44 -4.67
C LEU A 232 -2.99 1.70 -4.62
N LEU A 233 -4.11 2.42 -4.54
CA LEU A 233 -5.46 1.85 -4.62
C LEU A 233 -5.77 1.31 -6.02
N PHE A 234 -5.30 1.98 -7.06
CA PHE A 234 -5.34 1.46 -8.43
C PHE A 234 -4.59 0.13 -8.56
N LEU A 235 -3.44 -0.03 -7.90
CA LEU A 235 -2.73 -1.32 -7.85
C LEU A 235 -3.53 -2.38 -7.07
N LEU A 236 -4.11 -2.02 -5.92
CA LEU A 236 -4.96 -2.91 -5.13
C LEU A 236 -6.16 -3.42 -5.95
N GLY A 237 -6.88 -2.52 -6.64
CA GLY A 237 -8.02 -2.87 -7.51
C GLY A 237 -7.65 -3.70 -8.75
N ARG A 238 -6.35 -3.88 -9.03
CA ARG A 238 -5.80 -4.72 -10.10
C ARG A 238 -5.08 -5.97 -9.57
N THR A 239 -5.12 -6.19 -8.26
CA THR A 239 -4.50 -7.35 -7.61
C THR A 239 -5.48 -8.53 -7.61
N PRO A 240 -5.09 -9.72 -8.10
CA PRO A 240 -5.92 -10.92 -8.00
C PRO A 240 -6.29 -11.25 -6.55
N ASP A 241 -7.50 -11.78 -6.36
CA ASP A 241 -8.05 -12.15 -5.04
C ASP A 241 -8.19 -10.98 -4.04
N ALA A 242 -8.01 -9.73 -4.48
CA ALA A 242 -8.24 -8.52 -3.68
C ALA A 242 -9.70 -8.03 -3.82
N PRO A 243 -10.21 -7.26 -2.83
CA PRO A 243 -11.56 -6.68 -2.92
C PRO A 243 -11.72 -5.74 -4.10
N VAL A 244 -12.98 -5.55 -4.52
CA VAL A 244 -13.37 -4.40 -5.34
C VAL A 244 -12.94 -3.14 -4.60
N THR A 245 -12.14 -2.30 -5.28
CA THR A 245 -11.54 -1.11 -4.69
C THR A 245 -12.11 0.12 -5.36
N VAL A 246 -12.69 1.01 -4.55
CA VAL A 246 -13.33 2.26 -4.97
C VAL A 246 -12.68 3.41 -4.22
N GLU A 247 -12.48 4.54 -4.89
CA GLU A 247 -12.10 5.78 -4.22
C GLU A 247 -13.04 6.93 -4.58
N ILE A 248 -13.68 7.51 -3.56
CA ILE A 248 -14.43 8.77 -3.67
C ILE A 248 -13.55 9.90 -3.15
N LYS A 249 -13.24 10.89 -3.98
CA LYS A 249 -12.50 12.09 -3.57
C LYS A 249 -13.38 13.33 -3.59
N PRO A 250 -13.85 13.80 -2.42
CA PRO A 250 -14.46 15.12 -2.32
C PRO A 250 -13.44 16.21 -2.68
N THR A 251 -13.84 17.09 -3.59
CA THR A 251 -13.07 18.26 -4.06
C THR A 251 -13.82 19.55 -3.73
N ALA A 252 -14.34 19.61 -2.51
CA ALA A 252 -15.01 20.77 -1.93
C ALA A 252 -14.84 20.70 -0.40
N THR A 253 -15.19 21.75 0.33
CA THR A 253 -15.25 21.68 1.80
C THR A 253 -16.32 20.69 2.23
N ILE A 254 -16.02 19.77 3.14
CA ILE A 254 -17.04 18.88 3.70
C ILE A 254 -17.61 19.54 4.94
N ALA A 255 -18.90 19.87 4.91
CA ALA A 255 -19.57 20.57 6.01
C ALA A 255 -21.05 20.17 6.13
N TRP A 256 -21.66 20.21 7.31
CA TRP A 256 -21.11 20.50 8.65
C TRP A 256 -21.53 19.42 9.65
N ARG A 257 -20.83 19.34 10.78
CA ARG A 257 -21.17 18.44 11.89
C ARG A 257 -22.25 19.05 12.79
N GLU A 258 -22.03 20.29 13.21
CA GLU A 258 -22.91 21.03 14.10
C GLU A 258 -22.82 22.54 13.84
N VAL A 259 -23.90 23.24 14.17
CA VAL A 259 -23.94 24.70 14.32
C VAL A 259 -24.33 24.96 15.75
N ALA A 260 -23.47 25.63 16.51
CA ALA A 260 -23.63 25.79 17.95
C ALA A 260 -23.08 27.13 18.45
N HIS A 261 -23.42 27.45 19.69
CA HIS A 261 -22.83 28.53 20.47
C HIS A 261 -22.08 27.92 21.65
N GLY A 262 -20.82 28.32 21.85
CA GLY A 262 -20.03 27.85 22.97
C GLY A 262 -18.53 28.15 22.85
N PRO A 263 -17.71 27.57 23.74
CA PRO A 263 -16.28 27.84 23.77
C PRO A 263 -15.60 27.35 22.48
N VAL A 264 -14.92 28.26 21.79
CA VAL A 264 -14.18 27.97 20.55
C VAL A 264 -12.94 27.15 20.89
N ARG A 265 -12.79 25.99 20.24
CA ARG A 265 -11.70 25.04 20.49
C ARG A 265 -10.72 24.98 19.33
N ARG A 266 -9.42 24.93 19.65
CA ARG A 266 -8.34 24.65 18.70
C ARG A 266 -7.58 23.40 19.17
N LYS A 267 -7.51 22.38 18.31
CA LYS A 267 -6.93 21.05 18.65
C LYS A 267 -7.54 20.46 19.94
N GLY A 268 -8.87 20.55 20.08
CA GLY A 268 -9.63 20.04 21.23
C GLY A 268 -9.58 20.90 22.49
N LYS A 269 -8.72 21.92 22.58
CA LYS A 269 -8.58 22.80 23.74
C LYS A 269 -9.27 24.14 23.50
N PRO A 270 -10.02 24.69 24.49
CA PRO A 270 -10.57 26.05 24.38
C PRO A 270 -9.47 27.09 24.14
N ILE A 271 -9.76 28.08 23.30
CA ILE A 271 -8.88 29.25 23.12
C ILE A 271 -9.08 30.17 24.33
N PRO A 272 -8.03 30.54 25.09
CA PRO A 272 -8.16 31.48 26.19
C PRO A 272 -8.50 32.88 25.66
N LEU A 273 -9.42 33.57 26.33
CA LEU A 273 -9.71 34.97 26.03
C LEU A 273 -8.69 35.84 26.75
N VAL A 274 -7.94 36.62 25.97
CA VAL A 274 -6.90 37.52 26.46
C VAL A 274 -7.25 38.96 26.14
N ASP A 275 -6.67 39.88 26.91
CA ASP A 275 -6.89 41.32 26.75
C ASP A 275 -5.56 42.08 26.86
N CYS A 276 -5.45 43.16 26.11
CA CYS A 276 -4.34 44.11 26.11
C CYS A 276 -4.96 45.51 26.17
N GLU A 277 -5.38 45.93 27.37
CA GLU A 277 -6.17 47.15 27.59
C GLU A 277 -5.49 48.41 27.05
N THR A 278 -4.16 48.46 27.11
CA THR A 278 -3.37 49.61 26.65
C THR A 278 -2.43 49.18 25.52
N PRO A 279 -2.48 49.85 24.36
CA PRO A 279 -1.53 49.60 23.29
C PRO A 279 -0.09 49.73 23.77
N VAL A 280 0.73 48.72 23.49
CA VAL A 280 2.16 48.72 23.81
C VAL A 280 2.99 49.13 22.59
N PRO A 281 4.12 49.84 22.78
CA PRO A 281 5.03 50.15 21.68
C PRO A 281 5.49 48.87 20.96
N LEU A 282 5.54 48.90 19.63
CA LEU A 282 5.85 47.73 18.79
C LEU A 282 7.09 46.96 19.26
N LYS A 283 8.19 47.68 19.51
CA LYS A 283 9.46 47.07 19.97
C LYS A 283 9.33 46.38 21.34
N ALA A 284 8.51 46.93 22.24
CA ALA A 284 8.26 46.34 23.55
C ALA A 284 7.30 45.14 23.46
N ALA A 285 6.31 45.20 22.56
CA ALA A 285 5.35 44.12 22.34
C ALA A 285 6.00 42.80 21.89
N PHE A 286 7.07 42.90 21.10
CA PHE A 286 7.79 41.76 20.53
C PHE A 286 9.18 41.53 21.15
N ALA A 287 9.47 42.14 22.30
CA ALA A 287 10.69 41.84 23.04
C ALA A 287 10.65 40.39 23.58
N PRO A 288 11.80 39.70 23.71
CA PRO A 288 11.83 38.35 24.26
C PRO A 288 11.17 38.26 25.64
N GLY A 289 10.20 37.34 25.79
CA GLY A 289 9.45 37.15 27.04
C GLY A 289 8.33 38.17 27.29
N ALA A 290 8.08 39.11 26.38
CA ALA A 290 6.98 40.05 26.51
C ALA A 290 5.63 39.33 26.53
N SER A 291 4.84 39.61 27.56
CA SER A 291 3.44 39.18 27.67
C SER A 291 2.59 40.42 27.95
N PRO A 292 2.43 41.33 26.97
CA PRO A 292 1.73 42.60 27.16
C PRO A 292 0.20 42.43 27.26
N TRP A 293 -0.26 41.23 27.58
CA TRP A 293 -1.66 40.84 27.65
C TRP A 293 -1.90 40.11 28.97
N ARG A 294 -3.16 40.11 29.42
CA ARG A 294 -3.61 39.31 30.57
C ARG A 294 -4.62 38.28 30.11
N ASP A 295 -4.58 37.10 30.73
CA ASP A 295 -5.64 36.11 30.61
C ASP A 295 -6.87 36.58 31.39
N LEU A 296 -8.04 36.57 30.77
CA LEU A 296 -9.29 36.96 31.42
C LEU A 296 -9.94 35.82 32.22
N GLY A 297 -9.31 34.65 32.30
CA GLY A 297 -9.77 33.49 33.07
C GLY A 297 -10.99 32.78 32.46
N ARG A 298 -11.38 33.14 31.24
CA ARG A 298 -12.51 32.56 30.51
C ARG A 298 -12.12 32.23 29.06
N PRO A 299 -12.73 31.20 28.44
CA PRO A 299 -12.46 30.89 27.04
C PRO A 299 -13.09 31.93 26.11
N LEU A 300 -12.57 32.01 24.89
CA LEU A 300 -13.24 32.66 23.76
C LEU A 300 -14.53 31.89 23.47
N ASP A 301 -15.67 32.56 23.59
CA ASP A 301 -17.01 32.03 23.36
C ASP A 301 -17.60 32.68 22.11
N GLY A 302 -18.39 31.94 21.34
CA GLY A 302 -18.98 32.46 20.11
C GLY A 302 -19.89 31.46 19.38
N VAL A 303 -20.56 31.96 18.34
CA VAL A 303 -21.31 31.13 17.39
C VAL A 303 -20.34 30.56 16.37
N TYR A 304 -20.39 29.26 16.16
CA TYR A 304 -19.51 28.55 15.24
C TYR A 304 -20.23 27.47 14.44
N ILE A 305 -19.60 27.07 13.34
CA ILE A 305 -19.94 25.88 12.56
C ILE A 305 -18.76 24.91 12.60
N ASP A 306 -19.01 23.66 12.98
CA ASP A 306 -18.00 22.60 13.01
C ASP A 306 -17.91 21.93 11.63
N VAL A 307 -16.79 22.12 10.94
CA VAL A 307 -16.50 21.54 9.61
C VAL A 307 -15.61 20.29 9.71
N GLY A 308 -15.64 19.61 10.87
CA GLY A 308 -14.96 18.36 11.12
C GLY A 308 -13.45 18.52 11.27
N GLU A 309 -12.69 17.86 10.39
CA GLU A 309 -11.21 17.86 10.42
C GLU A 309 -10.61 19.28 10.34
N ASN A 310 -11.30 20.19 9.65
CA ASN A 310 -10.85 21.57 9.46
C ASN A 310 -11.12 22.47 10.69
N GLY A 311 -11.87 21.99 11.68
CA GLY A 311 -12.14 22.69 12.94
C GLY A 311 -13.43 23.51 12.95
N LEU A 312 -13.43 24.55 13.78
CA LEU A 312 -14.59 25.44 13.96
C LEU A 312 -14.38 26.73 13.16
N PHE A 313 -15.37 27.12 12.36
CA PHE A 313 -15.38 28.39 11.62
C PHE A 313 -16.42 29.34 12.21
N ALA A 314 -16.10 30.64 12.19
CA ALA A 314 -17.09 31.69 12.35
C ALA A 314 -17.97 31.80 11.09
N ARG A 315 -19.08 32.53 11.18
CA ARG A 315 -20.00 32.76 10.05
C ARG A 315 -19.27 33.27 8.80
N ASP A 316 -18.47 34.34 8.95
CA ASP A 316 -17.85 35.00 7.80
C ASP A 316 -16.74 34.14 7.16
N GLU A 317 -16.04 33.31 7.95
CA GLU A 317 -15.10 32.32 7.44
C GLU A 317 -15.82 31.26 6.61
N PHE A 318 -16.96 30.77 7.10
CA PHE A 318 -17.80 29.80 6.40
C PHE A 318 -18.39 30.39 5.11
N GLU A 319 -18.95 31.60 5.16
CA GLU A 319 -19.44 32.31 3.97
C GLU A 319 -18.31 32.51 2.93
N THR A 320 -17.11 32.84 3.39
CA THR A 320 -15.96 33.05 2.49
C THR A 320 -15.51 31.76 1.81
N VAL A 321 -15.39 30.65 2.54
CA VAL A 321 -14.91 29.38 1.98
C VAL A 321 -15.96 28.72 1.07
N THR A 322 -17.24 28.94 1.36
CA THR A 322 -18.37 28.34 0.63
C THR A 322 -18.93 29.21 -0.49
N ALA A 323 -18.43 30.44 -0.67
CA ALA A 323 -18.83 31.31 -1.76
C ALA A 323 -18.62 30.65 -3.13
N VAL A 324 -19.51 30.95 -4.08
CA VAL A 324 -19.43 30.45 -5.46
C VAL A 324 -18.08 30.80 -6.08
N GLY A 325 -17.41 29.81 -6.68
CA GLY A 325 -16.07 29.96 -7.24
C GLY A 325 -14.93 29.94 -6.22
N GLN A 326 -15.23 29.72 -4.93
CA GLN A 326 -14.24 29.28 -3.94
C GLN A 326 -14.28 27.75 -3.81
N MET A 327 -13.93 27.20 -2.64
CA MET A 327 -13.97 25.76 -2.41
C MET A 327 -15.38 25.18 -2.48
N GLU A 328 -16.40 26.03 -2.26
CA GLU A 328 -17.79 25.61 -2.11
C GLU A 328 -17.89 24.52 -1.02
N PHE A 329 -19.01 23.80 -0.94
CA PHE A 329 -19.13 22.69 0.00
C PHE A 329 -19.96 21.54 -0.54
N ILE A 330 -19.68 20.36 0.01
CA ILE A 330 -20.44 19.12 -0.20
C ILE A 330 -20.85 18.58 1.17
N THR A 331 -22.06 18.03 1.26
CA THR A 331 -22.53 17.44 2.51
C THR A 331 -21.91 16.06 2.73
N PRO A 332 -21.68 15.65 4.00
CA PRO A 332 -21.24 14.29 4.29
C PRO A 332 -22.29 13.25 3.87
N GLU A 333 -23.57 13.61 3.85
CA GLU A 333 -24.67 12.78 3.35
C GLU A 333 -24.53 12.45 1.85
N GLU A 334 -24.16 13.40 1.00
CA GLU A 334 -23.92 13.15 -0.42
C GLU A 334 -22.72 12.24 -0.64
N VAL A 335 -21.64 12.43 0.12
CA VAL A 335 -20.49 11.52 0.09
C VAL A 335 -20.91 10.11 0.53
N ALA A 336 -21.74 10.00 1.57
CA ALA A 336 -22.28 8.73 2.02
C ALA A 336 -23.19 8.07 0.97
N ASP A 337 -23.98 8.85 0.23
CA ASP A 337 -24.76 8.35 -0.91
C ASP A 337 -23.88 7.73 -1.98
N TYR A 338 -22.81 8.42 -2.38
CA TYR A 338 -21.87 7.86 -3.36
C TYR A 338 -21.25 6.56 -2.88
N VAL A 339 -20.82 6.50 -1.61
CA VAL A 339 -20.28 5.28 -1.00
C VAL A 339 -21.30 4.13 -1.08
N MET A 340 -22.56 4.38 -0.70
CA MET A 340 -23.58 3.33 -0.73
C MET A 340 -23.91 2.86 -2.15
N MET A 341 -24.00 3.79 -3.09
CA MET A 341 -24.24 3.46 -4.50
C MET A 341 -23.10 2.59 -5.05
N GLU A 342 -21.85 2.97 -4.84
CA GLU A 342 -20.70 2.18 -5.29
C GLU A 342 -20.61 0.82 -4.59
N LEU A 343 -20.83 0.75 -3.27
CA LEU A 343 -20.92 -0.52 -2.54
C LEU A 343 -22.00 -1.41 -3.14
N GLN A 344 -23.15 -0.86 -3.56
CA GLN A 344 -24.25 -1.59 -4.18
C GLN A 344 -24.00 -1.94 -5.65
N GLY A 345 -22.91 -1.46 -6.26
CA GLY A 345 -22.60 -1.67 -7.68
C GLY A 345 -23.37 -0.74 -8.62
N ARG A 346 -23.84 0.40 -8.11
CA ARG A 346 -24.49 1.47 -8.88
C ARG A 346 -23.43 2.54 -9.19
N PRO A 347 -22.91 2.61 -10.43
CA PRO A 347 -21.81 3.52 -10.74
C PRO A 347 -22.24 4.97 -10.62
N THR A 348 -21.47 5.77 -9.89
CA THR A 348 -21.73 7.19 -9.63
C THR A 348 -20.98 8.12 -10.60
N GLY A 349 -19.97 7.58 -11.29
CA GLY A 349 -19.01 8.38 -12.05
C GLY A 349 -18.04 9.17 -11.16
N LYS A 350 -18.01 8.91 -9.85
CA LYS A 350 -17.12 9.57 -8.87
C LYS A 350 -16.02 8.65 -8.35
N ASP A 351 -15.97 7.40 -8.79
CA ASP A 351 -14.87 6.48 -8.48
C ASP A 351 -13.61 6.83 -9.28
N ILE A 352 -12.60 7.33 -8.58
CA ILE A 352 -11.30 7.70 -9.14
C ILE A 352 -10.54 6.46 -9.65
N VAL A 353 -10.67 5.32 -8.98
CA VAL A 353 -9.97 4.09 -9.39
C VAL A 353 -10.54 3.59 -10.72
N ALA A 354 -11.86 3.54 -10.87
CA ALA A 354 -12.51 3.23 -12.14
C ALA A 354 -12.15 4.23 -13.24
N ALA A 355 -12.09 5.53 -12.94
CA ALA A 355 -11.70 6.55 -13.92
C ALA A 355 -10.25 6.37 -14.40
N LEU A 356 -9.31 6.05 -13.50
CA LEU A 356 -7.93 5.72 -13.84
C LEU A 356 -7.85 4.46 -14.71
N ASP A 357 -8.53 3.38 -14.30
CA ASP A 357 -8.59 2.13 -15.07
C ASP A 357 -9.11 2.37 -16.49
N ALA A 358 -10.22 3.10 -16.64
CA ALA A 358 -10.84 3.40 -17.93
C ALA A 358 -9.95 4.26 -18.85
N SER A 359 -9.06 5.07 -18.27
CA SER A 359 -8.24 6.02 -19.03
C SER A 359 -6.83 5.50 -19.34
N THR A 360 -6.47 4.30 -18.88
CA THR A 360 -5.13 3.73 -19.11
C THR A 360 -4.99 3.01 -20.45
N ALA A 361 -3.81 3.10 -21.08
CA ALA A 361 -3.52 2.40 -22.32
C ALA A 361 -3.14 0.93 -22.06
N GLY A 362 -3.96 0.00 -22.57
CA GLY A 362 -3.74 -1.44 -22.45
C GLY A 362 -2.89 -2.06 -23.58
N PRO A 363 -2.54 -3.35 -23.47
CA PRO A 363 -1.94 -4.12 -24.54
C PRO A 363 -2.82 -4.11 -25.79
N THR A 364 -2.21 -4.04 -26.97
CA THR A 364 -2.93 -3.98 -28.24
C THR A 364 -2.74 -5.26 -29.04
N TYR A 365 -3.75 -5.60 -29.85
CA TYR A 365 -3.66 -6.69 -30.81
C TYR A 365 -2.43 -6.56 -31.72
N ARG A 366 -2.15 -5.34 -32.22
CA ARG A 366 -0.97 -5.04 -33.04
C ARG A 366 0.34 -5.41 -32.34
N ALA A 367 0.49 -5.08 -31.05
CA ALA A 367 1.68 -5.47 -30.28
C ALA A 367 1.82 -6.99 -30.15
N GLY A 368 0.70 -7.71 -29.97
CA GLY A 368 0.67 -9.18 -29.96
C GLY A 368 1.16 -9.80 -31.27
N VAL A 369 0.76 -9.25 -32.43
CA VAL A 369 1.25 -9.70 -33.74
C VAL A 369 2.74 -9.41 -33.92
N LEU A 370 3.18 -8.20 -33.59
CA LEU A 370 4.59 -7.78 -33.71
C LEU A 370 5.51 -8.60 -32.80
N ARG A 371 5.02 -9.11 -31.66
CA ARG A 371 5.77 -9.99 -30.77
C ARG A 371 6.36 -11.20 -31.51
N ARG A 372 5.58 -11.85 -32.39
CA ARG A 372 6.06 -13.01 -33.15
C ARG A 372 7.24 -12.64 -34.05
N ASN A 373 7.16 -11.49 -34.72
CA ASN A 373 8.23 -11.00 -35.58
C ASN A 373 9.50 -10.66 -34.77
N ALA A 374 9.35 -9.96 -33.64
CA ALA A 374 10.47 -9.60 -32.77
C ALA A 374 11.19 -10.83 -32.21
N ILE A 375 10.44 -11.82 -31.69
CA ILE A 375 11.01 -13.08 -31.19
C ILE A 375 11.68 -13.87 -32.32
N GLY A 376 11.07 -13.93 -33.50
CA GLY A 376 11.66 -14.59 -34.66
C GLY A 376 13.01 -13.98 -35.06
N ARG A 377 13.10 -12.65 -35.04
CA ARG A 377 14.36 -11.93 -35.30
C ARG A 377 15.42 -12.19 -34.24
N LEU A 378 15.04 -12.26 -32.95
CA LEU A 378 15.96 -12.63 -31.87
C LEU A 378 16.52 -14.04 -32.07
N ARG A 379 15.65 -15.03 -32.35
CA ARG A 379 16.07 -16.42 -32.60
C ARG A 379 17.04 -16.52 -33.79
N ALA A 380 16.73 -15.88 -34.91
CA ALA A 380 17.60 -15.86 -36.08
C ALA A 380 18.99 -15.23 -35.80
N LEU A 381 19.04 -14.18 -34.99
CA LEU A 381 20.30 -13.57 -34.57
C LEU A 381 21.12 -14.49 -33.67
N GLU A 382 20.50 -15.16 -32.71
CA GLU A 382 21.19 -16.12 -31.84
C GLU A 382 21.73 -17.32 -32.61
N GLU A 383 20.95 -17.85 -33.55
CA GLU A 383 21.34 -18.96 -34.43
C GLU A 383 22.55 -18.56 -35.30
N SER A 384 22.48 -17.41 -35.97
CA SER A 384 23.58 -16.93 -36.85
C SER A 384 24.87 -16.59 -36.11
N ARG A 385 24.81 -16.33 -34.80
CA ARG A 385 25.96 -15.97 -33.95
C ARG A 385 26.41 -17.11 -33.03
N HIS A 386 25.70 -18.24 -33.03
CA HIS A 386 25.88 -19.33 -32.09
C HIS A 386 25.95 -18.85 -30.62
N ALA A 387 25.16 -17.83 -30.29
CA ALA A 387 25.21 -17.15 -29.00
C ALA A 387 23.79 -16.95 -28.48
N ARG A 388 23.37 -17.80 -27.53
CA ARG A 388 22.04 -17.75 -26.92
C ARG A 388 22.03 -16.80 -25.72
N GLY A 389 21.16 -15.78 -25.77
CA GLY A 389 20.88 -14.93 -24.61
C GLY A 389 19.84 -15.59 -23.71
N VAL A 390 20.17 -15.76 -22.42
CA VAL A 390 19.23 -16.33 -21.43
C VAL A 390 18.58 -15.22 -20.61
N ALA A 391 19.36 -14.47 -19.85
CA ALA A 391 18.89 -13.35 -19.03
C ALA A 391 20.06 -12.42 -18.66
N TYR A 392 19.75 -11.16 -18.33
CA TYR A 392 20.76 -10.11 -18.06
C TYR A 392 20.49 -9.29 -16.80
N GLU A 393 19.58 -9.75 -15.92
CA GLU A 393 19.21 -9.05 -14.67
C GLU A 393 18.71 -7.60 -14.85
N MET A 394 18.11 -7.28 -16.01
CA MET A 394 17.55 -5.94 -16.28
C MET A 394 16.04 -5.85 -16.04
N LEU A 395 15.32 -6.97 -16.06
CA LEU A 395 13.86 -6.99 -15.92
C LEU A 395 13.42 -7.03 -14.45
N GLY A 396 14.24 -7.65 -13.58
CA GLY A 396 13.89 -7.93 -12.19
C GLY A 396 12.64 -8.83 -12.02
N PRO A 397 12.37 -9.34 -10.81
CA PRO A 397 13.30 -9.43 -9.67
C PRO A 397 14.45 -10.42 -9.98
N PRO A 398 15.53 -10.47 -9.18
CA PRO A 398 16.65 -11.41 -9.40
C PRO A 398 16.24 -12.89 -9.45
N ARG A 399 15.13 -13.21 -8.80
CA ARG A 399 14.48 -14.53 -8.88
C ARG A 399 14.10 -14.89 -10.32
N LEU A 400 13.70 -13.94 -11.17
CA LEU A 400 13.40 -14.20 -12.58
C LEU A 400 14.63 -14.72 -13.32
N THR A 401 15.77 -14.04 -13.22
CA THR A 401 17.01 -14.43 -13.89
C THR A 401 17.47 -15.81 -13.41
N LYS A 402 17.36 -16.09 -12.09
CA LYS A 402 17.57 -17.43 -11.53
C LYS A 402 16.67 -18.47 -12.21
N LEU A 403 15.35 -18.22 -12.25
CA LEU A 403 14.40 -19.16 -12.84
C LEU A 403 14.69 -19.42 -14.32
N LEU A 404 15.08 -18.38 -15.08
CA LEU A 404 15.42 -18.50 -16.49
C LEU A 404 16.70 -19.34 -16.70
N TYR A 405 17.75 -19.14 -15.89
CA TYR A 405 18.97 -19.94 -15.99
C TYR A 405 18.78 -21.37 -15.50
N GLU A 406 18.05 -21.61 -14.41
CA GLU A 406 17.78 -22.97 -13.95
C GLU A 406 16.90 -23.76 -14.93
N ALA A 407 15.87 -23.14 -15.49
CA ALA A 407 15.07 -23.75 -16.54
C ALA A 407 15.91 -23.98 -17.81
N TYR A 408 16.87 -23.10 -18.11
CA TYR A 408 17.82 -23.30 -19.21
C TYR A 408 18.75 -24.49 -18.95
N LEU A 409 19.26 -24.68 -17.74
CA LEU A 409 20.01 -25.87 -17.36
C LEU A 409 19.16 -27.12 -17.54
N CYS A 410 17.91 -27.12 -17.05
CA CYS A 410 16.99 -28.24 -17.24
C CYS A 410 16.77 -28.56 -18.73
N ARG A 411 16.66 -27.54 -19.59
CA ARG A 411 16.57 -27.71 -21.05
C ARG A 411 17.80 -28.39 -21.66
N GLN A 412 19.00 -28.09 -21.16
CA GLN A 412 20.22 -28.73 -21.67
C GLN A 412 20.33 -30.19 -21.23
N LEU A 413 19.72 -30.54 -20.09
CA LEU A 413 19.82 -31.87 -19.48
C LEU A 413 18.66 -32.80 -19.87
N CYS A 414 17.50 -32.25 -20.23
CA CYS A 414 16.28 -33.01 -20.49
C CYS A 414 15.65 -32.58 -21.84
N PRO A 415 15.22 -33.53 -22.70
CA PRO A 415 14.67 -33.20 -24.00
C PRO A 415 13.29 -32.53 -23.96
N ASN A 416 12.47 -32.85 -22.95
CA ASN A 416 11.09 -32.34 -22.81
C ASN A 416 10.62 -32.35 -21.34
N VAL A 417 9.41 -31.82 -21.09
CA VAL A 417 8.82 -31.71 -19.75
C VAL A 417 8.63 -33.08 -19.08
N ARG A 418 8.21 -34.10 -19.85
CA ARG A 418 8.05 -35.49 -19.37
C ARG A 418 9.36 -36.08 -18.85
N ALA A 419 10.45 -35.91 -19.60
CA ALA A 419 11.76 -36.39 -19.18
C ALA A 419 12.24 -35.70 -17.89
N LEU A 420 12.00 -34.38 -17.76
CA LEU A 420 12.32 -33.65 -16.53
C LEU A 420 11.50 -34.18 -15.33
N ALA A 421 10.20 -34.41 -15.50
CA ALA A 421 9.33 -34.92 -14.44
C ALA A 421 9.71 -36.36 -14.00
N GLY A 422 10.23 -37.18 -14.92
CA GLY A 422 10.70 -38.55 -14.64
C GLY A 422 12.15 -38.65 -14.16
N SER A 423 12.86 -37.52 -14.00
CA SER A 423 14.28 -37.51 -13.65
C SER A 423 14.54 -37.69 -12.15
N GLN A 424 15.78 -38.08 -11.80
CA GLN A 424 16.26 -38.11 -10.42
C GLN A 424 17.05 -36.85 -10.09
N ALA A 425 16.74 -36.19 -8.97
CA ALA A 425 17.33 -34.91 -8.59
C ALA A 425 18.86 -34.95 -8.45
N GLY A 426 19.42 -36.03 -7.88
CA GLY A 426 20.87 -36.23 -7.75
C GLY A 426 21.57 -36.31 -9.11
N ALA A 427 21.02 -37.07 -10.06
CA ALA A 427 21.56 -37.18 -11.41
C ALA A 427 21.52 -35.83 -12.16
N LEU A 428 20.45 -35.04 -11.99
CA LEU A 428 20.38 -33.69 -12.55
C LEU A 428 21.40 -32.75 -11.91
N ALA A 429 21.61 -32.82 -10.60
CA ALA A 429 22.60 -32.02 -9.90
C ALA A 429 24.03 -32.31 -10.38
N GLU A 430 24.40 -33.58 -10.50
CA GLU A 430 25.71 -34.01 -11.04
C GLU A 430 25.88 -33.59 -12.49
N ALA A 431 24.87 -33.79 -13.34
CA ALA A 431 24.94 -33.43 -14.75
C ALA A 431 25.00 -31.90 -14.96
N ALA A 432 24.25 -31.12 -14.17
CA ALA A 432 24.31 -29.65 -14.20
C ALA A 432 25.66 -29.13 -13.73
N TRP A 433 26.24 -29.75 -12.69
CA TRP A 433 27.58 -29.44 -12.21
C TRP A 433 28.62 -29.73 -13.29
N HIS A 434 28.57 -30.91 -13.90
CA HIS A 434 29.44 -31.26 -15.02
C HIS A 434 29.32 -30.23 -16.16
N LEU A 435 28.09 -29.93 -16.60
CA LEU A 435 27.84 -28.91 -17.64
C LEU A 435 28.48 -27.56 -17.31
N LEU A 436 28.29 -27.04 -16.09
CA LEU A 436 28.83 -25.74 -15.71
C LEU A 436 30.33 -25.74 -15.44
N THR A 437 30.93 -26.89 -15.12
CA THR A 437 32.40 -27.02 -15.03
C THR A 437 33.04 -27.05 -16.42
N THR A 438 32.43 -27.74 -17.39
CA THR A 438 32.92 -27.86 -18.77
C THR A 438 32.61 -26.62 -19.62
N ASP A 439 31.41 -26.07 -19.52
CA ASP A 439 31.00 -24.87 -20.26
C ASP A 439 31.35 -23.59 -19.49
N GLY A 440 32.61 -23.16 -19.67
CA GLY A 440 33.11 -21.94 -19.07
C GLY A 440 32.35 -20.69 -19.50
N ALA A 441 31.83 -20.64 -20.73
CA ALA A 441 31.13 -19.47 -21.26
C ALA A 441 29.77 -19.29 -20.57
N LEU A 442 28.99 -20.35 -20.43
CA LEU A 442 27.72 -20.32 -19.70
C LEU A 442 27.93 -19.93 -18.24
N ARG A 443 28.91 -20.54 -17.56
CA ARG A 443 29.26 -20.20 -16.18
C ARG A 443 29.64 -18.73 -16.05
N GLN A 444 30.49 -18.22 -16.94
CA GLN A 444 30.90 -16.82 -16.97
C GLN A 444 29.72 -15.87 -17.17
N GLN A 445 28.78 -16.19 -18.07
CA GLN A 445 27.59 -15.37 -18.28
C GLN A 445 26.76 -15.23 -17.00
N ILE A 446 26.43 -16.36 -16.35
CA ILE A 446 25.62 -16.38 -15.12
C ILE A 446 26.25 -15.52 -14.02
N ILE A 447 27.55 -15.70 -13.76
CA ILE A 447 28.23 -14.95 -12.70
C ILE A 447 28.47 -13.48 -13.08
N SER A 448 28.58 -13.15 -14.37
CA SER A 448 28.79 -11.78 -14.85
C SER A 448 27.54 -10.92 -14.72
N VAL A 449 26.35 -11.51 -14.88
CA VAL A 449 25.07 -10.81 -14.63
C VAL A 449 24.77 -10.69 -13.13
N GLY A 450 25.65 -11.22 -12.28
CA GLY A 450 25.64 -11.04 -10.83
C GLY A 450 24.91 -12.13 -10.05
N LEU A 451 24.70 -13.31 -10.65
CA LEU A 451 24.09 -14.46 -9.98
C LEU A 451 25.18 -15.46 -9.56
N PRO A 452 25.40 -15.68 -8.25
CA PRO A 452 26.21 -16.78 -7.79
C PRO A 452 25.60 -18.14 -8.18
N ILE A 453 26.46 -19.15 -8.33
CA ILE A 453 26.07 -20.54 -8.61
C ILE A 453 26.49 -21.41 -7.42
N VAL A 454 25.52 -21.95 -6.68
CA VAL A 454 25.76 -22.86 -5.54
C VAL A 454 26.06 -24.25 -6.08
N ALA A 455 27.18 -24.84 -5.67
CA ALA A 455 27.56 -26.20 -6.04
C ALA A 455 26.64 -27.25 -5.38
N PRO A 456 26.59 -28.50 -5.90
CA PRO A 456 25.70 -29.54 -5.36
C PRO A 456 25.91 -29.86 -3.87
N ASP A 457 27.13 -29.65 -3.35
CA ASP A 457 27.47 -29.89 -1.95
C ASP A 457 26.95 -28.81 -0.98
N GLY A 458 26.44 -27.69 -1.50
CA GLY A 458 26.01 -26.53 -0.72
C GLY A 458 27.13 -25.80 0.03
N LYS A 459 28.39 -26.16 -0.20
CA LYS A 459 29.56 -25.60 0.50
C LYS A 459 30.36 -24.67 -0.41
N ASN A 460 30.31 -24.88 -1.71
CA ASN A 460 31.07 -24.13 -2.71
C ASN A 460 30.17 -23.26 -3.59
N VAL A 461 30.70 -22.13 -4.06
CA VAL A 461 29.97 -21.21 -4.94
C VAL A 461 30.88 -20.65 -6.03
N TYR A 462 30.39 -20.54 -7.27
CA TYR A 462 30.98 -19.65 -8.26
C TYR A 462 30.37 -18.26 -8.09
N ARG A 463 31.20 -17.21 -8.02
CA ARG A 463 30.73 -15.83 -7.95
C ARG A 463 31.47 -14.91 -8.92
N GLY A 464 30.77 -13.88 -9.38
CA GLY A 464 31.33 -12.82 -10.20
C GLY A 464 31.92 -11.70 -9.34
N SER A 465 32.29 -10.58 -10.00
CA SER A 465 32.65 -9.32 -9.35
C SER A 465 31.45 -8.65 -8.68
N THR A 466 30.26 -8.85 -9.23
CA THR A 466 29.00 -8.32 -8.73
C THR A 466 28.14 -9.46 -8.18
N VAL A 467 27.40 -9.21 -7.11
CA VAL A 467 26.38 -10.13 -6.57
C VAL A 467 25.11 -9.32 -6.34
N VAL A 468 24.06 -9.61 -7.11
CA VAL A 468 22.82 -8.81 -7.09
C VAL A 468 22.03 -9.01 -5.78
N VAL A 469 22.06 -10.22 -5.23
CA VAL A 469 21.47 -10.53 -3.93
C VAL A 469 22.57 -11.00 -2.98
N PRO A 470 23.23 -10.09 -2.23
CA PRO A 470 24.26 -10.48 -1.28
C PRO A 470 23.65 -11.18 -0.05
N PRO A 471 24.41 -12.04 0.65
CA PRO A 471 23.96 -12.64 1.90
C PRO A 471 23.83 -11.57 3.00
N GLU A 472 22.85 -11.74 3.88
CA GLU A 472 22.62 -10.84 5.01
C GLU A 472 23.57 -11.17 6.18
N PRO A 473 24.20 -10.18 6.84
CA PRO A 473 25.06 -10.42 7.98
C PRO A 473 24.34 -11.18 9.11
N GLY A 474 24.96 -12.24 9.63
CA GLY A 474 24.43 -13.01 10.76
C GLY A 474 23.30 -13.99 10.41
N ARG A 475 22.99 -14.19 9.12
CA ARG A 475 22.07 -15.23 8.64
C ARG A 475 22.81 -16.31 7.85
N ASP A 476 22.14 -17.44 7.64
CA ASP A 476 22.63 -18.51 6.76
C ASP A 476 22.89 -17.93 5.35
N LEU A 477 24.09 -18.16 4.82
CA LEU A 477 24.51 -17.67 3.51
C LEU A 477 23.63 -18.23 2.39
N LEU A 478 23.07 -19.43 2.54
CA LEU A 478 22.22 -20.05 1.52
C LEU A 478 20.76 -19.58 1.57
N SER A 479 20.37 -18.84 2.62
CA SER A 479 19.00 -18.31 2.74
C SER A 479 18.61 -17.36 1.60
N VAL A 480 19.60 -16.75 0.93
CA VAL A 480 19.38 -15.86 -0.23
C VAL A 480 19.29 -16.61 -1.57
N ALA A 481 19.69 -17.89 -1.63
CA ALA A 481 19.72 -18.64 -2.88
C ALA A 481 18.34 -18.73 -3.58
N PRO A 482 17.21 -18.93 -2.87
CA PRO A 482 15.88 -18.89 -3.48
C PRO A 482 15.51 -17.52 -4.11
N ARG A 483 16.12 -16.43 -3.64
CA ARG A 483 15.81 -15.06 -4.08
C ARG A 483 16.56 -14.66 -5.35
N GLY A 484 17.66 -15.33 -5.70
CA GLY A 484 18.42 -14.92 -6.88
C GLY A 484 19.74 -15.62 -7.17
N TRP A 485 20.08 -16.76 -6.54
CA TRP A 485 21.31 -17.50 -6.92
C TRP A 485 20.92 -18.74 -7.70
N VAL A 486 21.69 -19.15 -8.71
CA VAL A 486 21.47 -20.43 -9.39
C VAL A 486 21.87 -21.55 -8.43
N ASP A 487 20.96 -22.47 -8.14
CA ASP A 487 21.16 -23.48 -7.09
C ASP A 487 21.19 -24.89 -7.69
N LEU A 488 22.36 -25.54 -7.61
CA LEU A 488 22.58 -26.88 -8.19
C LEU A 488 22.36 -28.01 -7.18
N ARG A 489 21.91 -27.71 -5.96
CA ARG A 489 21.67 -28.73 -4.95
C ARG A 489 20.47 -29.61 -5.31
N LEU A 490 20.44 -30.82 -4.75
CA LEU A 490 19.39 -31.80 -5.03
C LEU A 490 17.98 -31.28 -4.69
N GLU A 491 17.83 -30.45 -3.66
CA GLU A 491 16.54 -29.92 -3.22
C GLU A 491 15.94 -29.01 -4.29
N GLN A 492 16.78 -28.20 -4.95
CA GLN A 492 16.33 -27.27 -6.00
C GLN A 492 15.92 -28.01 -7.26
N PHE A 493 16.67 -29.02 -7.72
CA PHE A 493 16.22 -29.85 -8.83
C PHE A 493 14.94 -30.63 -8.50
N GLY A 494 14.78 -31.03 -7.23
CA GLY A 494 13.52 -31.57 -6.73
C GLY A 494 12.34 -30.60 -6.91
N VAL A 495 12.53 -29.29 -6.76
CA VAL A 495 11.50 -28.28 -7.06
C VAL A 495 11.13 -28.32 -8.54
N TRP A 496 12.12 -28.31 -9.45
CA TRP A 496 11.85 -28.34 -10.90
C TRP A 496 11.18 -29.63 -11.37
N ILE A 497 11.54 -30.78 -10.82
CA ILE A 497 10.86 -32.06 -11.07
C ILE A 497 9.38 -31.98 -10.64
N ARG A 498 9.10 -31.45 -9.44
CA ARG A 498 7.71 -31.27 -8.96
C ARG A 498 6.91 -30.29 -9.82
N ARG A 499 7.54 -29.19 -10.28
CA ARG A 499 6.92 -28.24 -11.21
C ARG A 499 6.57 -28.90 -12.54
N ALA A 500 7.50 -29.63 -13.14
CA ALA A 500 7.27 -30.37 -14.38
C ALA A 500 6.14 -31.40 -14.22
N GLY A 501 6.12 -32.15 -13.11
CA GLY A 501 5.02 -33.07 -12.81
C GLY A 501 3.66 -32.37 -12.65
N THR A 502 3.64 -31.13 -12.15
CA THR A 502 2.41 -30.33 -12.06
C THR A 502 1.93 -29.86 -13.44
N MET A 503 2.84 -29.37 -14.27
CA MET A 503 2.55 -28.97 -15.65
C MET A 503 1.98 -30.14 -16.48
N ILE A 504 2.49 -31.37 -16.29
CA ILE A 504 1.96 -32.58 -16.94
C ILE A 504 0.54 -32.89 -16.48
N ARG A 505 0.27 -32.83 -15.17
CA ARG A 505 -1.10 -33.06 -14.64
C ARG A 505 -2.10 -32.03 -15.19
N GLU A 506 -1.68 -30.77 -15.30
CA GLU A 506 -2.50 -29.71 -15.91
C GLU A 506 -2.78 -30.01 -17.39
N ALA A 507 -1.77 -30.46 -18.15
CA ALA A 507 -1.92 -30.88 -19.54
C ALA A 507 -2.88 -32.07 -19.70
N GLU A 508 -2.72 -33.11 -18.89
CA GLU A 508 -3.59 -34.29 -18.93
C GLU A 508 -5.03 -33.94 -18.56
N ALA A 509 -5.23 -33.06 -17.57
CA ALA A 509 -6.56 -32.57 -17.20
C ALA A 509 -7.23 -31.77 -18.33
N ARG A 510 -6.47 -30.93 -19.06
CA ARG A 510 -6.98 -30.22 -20.24
C ARG A 510 -7.42 -31.17 -21.35
N HIS A 511 -6.67 -32.25 -21.59
CA HIS A 511 -7.02 -33.26 -22.61
C HIS A 511 -8.22 -34.13 -22.22
N ALA A 512 -8.40 -34.41 -20.94
CA ALA A 512 -9.51 -35.21 -20.43
C ALA A 512 -10.84 -34.43 -20.34
N GLY A 513 -10.77 -33.10 -20.29
CA GLY A 513 -11.94 -32.22 -20.26
C GLY A 513 -12.69 -32.15 -21.60
N PRO A 514 -13.94 -31.67 -21.62
CA PRO A 514 -14.63 -31.37 -22.87
C PRO A 514 -13.79 -30.39 -23.69
N GLN A 515 -13.63 -30.65 -25.01
CA GLN A 515 -12.98 -29.69 -25.90
C GLN A 515 -13.74 -28.38 -25.81
N SER A 516 -13.12 -27.38 -25.19
CA SER A 516 -13.75 -26.08 -24.99
C SER A 516 -14.05 -25.45 -26.36
N SER A 517 -15.10 -24.63 -26.42
CA SER A 517 -15.26 -23.72 -27.55
C SER A 517 -13.93 -22.97 -27.74
N GLY A 518 -13.40 -22.89 -28.97
CA GLY A 518 -12.05 -22.41 -29.25
C GLY A 518 -11.68 -20.99 -28.78
N SER A 519 -12.59 -20.30 -28.07
CA SER A 519 -12.34 -19.08 -27.30
C SER A 519 -11.55 -19.30 -26.00
N ASP A 520 -11.63 -20.47 -25.38
CA ASP A 520 -11.06 -20.73 -24.04
C ASP A 520 -9.69 -21.44 -24.11
N VAL A 521 -9.02 -21.35 -25.25
CA VAL A 521 -7.69 -21.93 -25.46
C VAL A 521 -6.67 -21.21 -24.57
N GLU A 522 -6.00 -21.98 -23.72
CA GLU A 522 -4.90 -21.48 -22.90
C GLU A 522 -3.62 -21.38 -23.77
N TRP A 523 -3.40 -20.21 -24.39
CA TRP A 523 -2.29 -19.99 -25.32
C TRP A 523 -0.87 -20.15 -24.74
N ASN A 524 -0.74 -20.18 -23.41
CA ASN A 524 0.53 -20.39 -22.70
C ASN A 524 0.64 -21.77 -22.04
N ALA A 525 -0.36 -22.64 -22.21
CA ALA A 525 -0.38 -24.01 -21.69
C ALA A 525 0.90 -24.75 -22.06
N ILE A 526 1.50 -25.49 -21.12
CA ILE A 526 2.70 -26.32 -21.32
C ILE A 526 2.25 -27.77 -21.47
N GLU A 527 2.66 -28.42 -22.56
CA GLU A 527 2.34 -29.82 -22.82
C GLU A 527 3.44 -30.78 -22.34
N ALA A 528 3.07 -32.03 -22.07
CA ALA A 528 4.00 -33.00 -21.49
C ALA A 528 5.23 -33.28 -22.37
N ASP A 529 5.04 -33.28 -23.70
CA ASP A 529 6.08 -33.59 -24.67
C ASP A 529 6.70 -32.32 -25.30
N ASP A 530 6.32 -31.13 -24.81
CA ASP A 530 6.93 -29.87 -25.23
C ASP A 530 8.41 -29.79 -24.81
N PRO A 531 9.26 -29.11 -25.62
CA PRO A 531 10.60 -28.76 -25.18
C PRO A 531 10.55 -27.78 -24.01
N ILE A 532 11.54 -27.87 -23.12
CA ILE A 532 11.66 -26.95 -21.98
C ILE A 532 12.05 -25.56 -22.50
N GLU A 533 11.10 -24.61 -22.46
CA GLU A 533 11.37 -23.21 -22.78
C GLU A 533 11.47 -22.36 -21.49
N PRO A 534 12.65 -21.77 -21.17
CA PRO A 534 12.84 -21.02 -19.93
C PRO A 534 11.80 -19.94 -19.68
N SER A 535 11.41 -19.19 -20.72
CA SER A 535 10.39 -18.15 -20.62
C SER A 535 9.00 -18.70 -20.27
N ARG A 536 8.62 -19.88 -20.78
CA ARG A 536 7.33 -20.50 -20.48
C ARG A 536 7.32 -21.04 -19.05
N PHE A 537 8.40 -21.67 -18.62
CA PHE A 537 8.54 -22.16 -17.24
C PHE A 537 8.52 -21.01 -16.22
N ALA A 538 9.27 -19.93 -16.46
CA ALA A 538 9.25 -18.75 -15.58
C ALA A 538 7.86 -18.08 -15.57
N THR A 539 7.19 -17.99 -16.73
CA THR A 539 5.82 -17.46 -16.82
C THR A 539 4.83 -18.32 -16.02
N TRP A 540 4.95 -19.64 -16.10
CA TRP A 540 4.13 -20.57 -15.32
C TRP A 540 4.34 -20.38 -13.82
N VAL A 541 5.60 -20.27 -13.35
CA VAL A 541 5.90 -20.00 -11.93
C VAL A 541 5.23 -18.70 -11.46
N PHE A 542 5.36 -17.62 -12.25
CA PHE A 542 4.74 -16.33 -11.89
C PHE A 542 3.21 -16.35 -11.92
N THR A 543 2.62 -17.13 -12.82
CA THR A 543 1.16 -17.18 -12.97
C THR A 543 0.52 -18.10 -11.91
N VAL A 544 1.14 -19.27 -11.67
CA VAL A 544 0.56 -20.34 -10.85
C VAL A 544 1.06 -20.31 -9.41
N GLU A 545 2.38 -20.24 -9.19
CA GLU A 545 2.94 -20.22 -7.82
C GLU A 545 2.78 -18.84 -7.18
N ASP A 546 3.12 -17.78 -7.91
CA ASP A 546 3.13 -16.41 -7.36
C ASP A 546 1.77 -15.70 -7.54
N LYS A 547 0.80 -16.33 -8.23
CA LYS A 547 -0.54 -15.76 -8.52
C LYS A 547 -0.49 -14.37 -9.18
N GLY A 548 0.53 -14.11 -10.00
CA GLY A 548 0.82 -12.82 -10.63
C GLY A 548 0.02 -12.52 -11.89
N THR A 549 -1.16 -13.12 -12.07
CA THR A 549 -1.95 -12.96 -13.30
C THR A 549 -2.53 -11.56 -13.40
N ARG A 550 -2.49 -10.97 -14.61
CA ARG A 550 -3.17 -9.72 -14.90
C ARG A 550 -4.68 -9.95 -14.99
N ILE A 551 -5.46 -9.32 -14.10
CA ILE A 551 -6.93 -9.46 -14.09
C ILE A 551 -7.64 -8.53 -15.10
N LYS A 552 -7.22 -7.26 -15.23
CA LYS A 552 -7.86 -6.26 -16.11
C LYS A 552 -7.01 -6.06 -17.37
N ARG A 553 -7.53 -6.36 -18.55
CA ARG A 553 -6.81 -6.21 -19.83
C ARG A 553 -7.00 -4.85 -20.45
#